data_AF-A0A7Y3I030-F1
#
_entry.id   AF-A0A7Y3I030-F1
#
_cell.length_a   1.000
_cell.length_b   1.000
_cell.length_c   1.000
_cell.angle_alpha   90.00
_cell.angle_beta   90.00
_cell.angle_gamma   90.00
#
_symmetry.space_group_name_H-M   'P 1'
#
loop_
_entity.id
_entity.type
_entity.pdbx_description
1 polymer ?
#
loop_
_entity_poly.entity_id
_entity_poly.type
_entity_poly.pdbx_seq_one_letter_code
_entity_poly.pdbx_strand_id
1 'polypeptide(L)'
;MASSRSRAITERGSASCSPRPGIRFGSSMVDAPRLDLEWLPGEYAICRLPAETPTPVWADTAGAFTSLTRTADECSIIAPAEHVPADTRAERGWAAVRVVGPLSFDMVGVLARVSGALAAAGVPLCAVSTYDTDIFLFKADYASRVVSALAAVASLPPRSSSAI
;
A
#
# COMPACT_ATOMS: atom_id res chain seq x y z
N MET A 1 -31.74 34.79 -50.22
CA MET A 1 -31.01 36.08 -50.25
C MET A 1 -30.44 36.33 -48.87
N ALA A 2 -29.11 36.52 -48.78
CA ALA A 2 -28.32 37.18 -47.72
C ALA A 2 -28.54 36.75 -46.25
N SER A 3 -27.56 36.58 -45.38
CA SER A 3 -26.11 36.75 -45.45
C SER A 3 -25.52 36.07 -44.21
N SER A 4 -24.39 35.40 -44.42
CA SER A 4 -23.43 34.97 -43.42
C SER A 4 -23.05 36.08 -42.44
N ARG A 5 -22.76 35.72 -41.18
CA ARG A 5 -21.69 36.32 -40.36
C ARG A 5 -21.22 35.33 -39.30
N SER A 6 -20.16 34.64 -39.68
CA SER A 6 -19.18 33.98 -38.84
C SER A 6 -18.73 34.87 -37.68
N ARG A 7 -18.63 34.31 -36.47
CA ARG A 7 -17.78 34.82 -35.40
C ARG A 7 -16.93 33.67 -34.87
N ALA A 8 -15.68 33.67 -35.32
CA ALA A 8 -14.59 32.98 -34.68
C ALA A 8 -14.42 33.49 -33.24
N ILE A 9 -14.27 32.56 -32.29
CA ILE A 9 -13.72 32.83 -30.97
C ILE A 9 -12.60 31.82 -30.73
N THR A 10 -11.43 32.25 -31.15
CA THR A 10 -10.11 32.13 -30.51
C THR A 10 -9.84 30.90 -29.63
N GLU A 11 -9.07 29.98 -30.19
CA GLU A 11 -8.29 28.98 -29.47
C GLU A 11 -7.42 29.66 -28.40
N ARG A 12 -7.71 29.39 -27.13
CA ARG A 12 -6.83 29.77 -26.01
C ARG A 12 -5.84 28.63 -25.76
N GLY A 13 -4.60 28.89 -26.16
CA GLY A 13 -3.39 28.57 -25.40
C GLY A 13 -3.13 27.08 -25.14
N SER A 14 -2.33 26.48 -26.02
CA SER A 14 -1.53 25.31 -25.71
C SER A 14 -0.70 25.55 -24.45
N ALA A 15 -1.13 24.98 -23.32
CA ALA A 15 -0.32 24.92 -22.12
C ALA A 15 0.86 23.96 -22.38
N SER A 16 1.98 24.55 -22.81
CA SER A 16 3.30 23.90 -22.85
C SER A 16 3.65 23.43 -21.45
N CYS A 17 3.40 22.15 -21.17
CA CYS A 17 3.82 21.49 -19.94
C CYS A 17 5.34 21.25 -20.03
N SER A 18 6.13 22.21 -19.53
CA SER A 18 7.56 21.97 -19.31
C SER A 18 7.70 20.91 -18.21
N PRO A 19 8.54 19.88 -18.39
CA PRO A 19 8.77 18.90 -17.33
C PRO A 19 9.38 19.63 -16.13
N ARG A 20 8.67 19.62 -15.00
CA ARG A 20 9.22 20.15 -13.75
C ARG A 20 10.45 19.33 -13.38
N PRO A 21 11.54 19.95 -12.88
CA PRO A 21 12.69 19.21 -12.41
C PRO A 21 12.24 18.20 -11.37
N GLY A 22 12.56 16.93 -11.59
CA GLY A 22 12.20 15.84 -10.69
C GLY A 22 12.59 16.18 -9.25
N ILE A 23 11.69 15.89 -8.31
CA ILE A 23 11.96 15.94 -6.88
C ILE A 23 13.21 15.08 -6.64
N ARG A 24 14.36 15.72 -6.44
CA ARG A 24 15.54 15.03 -5.94
C ARG A 24 15.28 14.80 -4.46
N PHE A 25 14.96 13.56 -4.09
CA PHE A 25 15.07 13.14 -2.70
C PHE A 25 16.50 13.47 -2.25
N GLY A 26 16.62 14.36 -1.28
CA GLY A 26 17.91 14.90 -0.83
C GLY A 26 18.89 13.79 -0.47
N SER A 27 20.16 14.02 -0.76
CA SER A 27 21.29 13.10 -0.55
C SER A 27 21.55 12.67 0.91
N SER A 28 20.65 12.89 1.88
CA SER A 28 20.83 12.46 3.27
C SER A 28 20.09 11.16 3.63
N MET A 29 19.68 10.35 2.65
CA MET A 29 19.06 9.04 2.92
C MET A 29 20.09 7.94 3.26
N VAL A 30 21.39 8.27 3.25
CA VAL A 30 22.49 7.32 3.48
C VAL A 30 22.76 6.99 4.96
N ASP A 31 22.13 7.72 5.90
CA ASP A 31 22.36 7.52 7.35
C ASP A 31 21.07 7.17 8.14
N ALA A 32 19.97 6.87 7.43
CA ALA A 32 18.73 6.49 8.09
C ALA A 32 18.85 5.07 8.68
N PRO A 33 18.44 4.84 9.94
CA PRO A 33 18.58 3.55 10.60
C PRO A 33 17.89 2.46 9.79
N ARG A 34 18.51 1.28 9.76
CA ARG A 34 17.93 0.10 9.12
C ARG A 34 16.69 -0.30 9.90
N LEU A 35 15.59 -0.57 9.19
CA LEU A 35 14.35 -1.00 9.79
C LEU A 35 14.43 -2.49 10.14
N ASP A 36 13.78 -2.92 11.20
CA ASP A 36 13.53 -4.34 11.44
C ASP A 36 12.09 -4.66 11.04
N LEU A 37 11.91 -5.70 10.22
CA LEU A 37 10.61 -6.13 9.71
C LEU A 37 10.34 -7.58 10.13
N GLU A 38 9.08 -7.86 10.39
CA GLU A 38 8.61 -9.18 10.77
C GLU A 38 7.43 -9.60 9.89
N TRP A 39 7.42 -10.86 9.46
CA TRP A 39 6.28 -11.46 8.78
C TRP A 39 5.09 -11.61 9.74
N LEU A 40 3.92 -11.16 9.31
CA LEU A 40 2.68 -11.54 9.97
C LEU A 40 2.30 -12.96 9.53
N PRO A 41 1.71 -13.78 10.43
CA PRO A 41 1.33 -15.13 10.11
C PRO A 41 0.16 -15.17 9.12
N GLY A 42 0.12 -16.23 8.32
CA GLY A 42 -0.99 -16.54 7.43
C GLY A 42 -0.99 -15.76 6.13
N GLU A 43 -2.04 -16.01 5.34
CA GLU A 43 -2.39 -15.19 4.18
C GLU A 43 -3.52 -14.23 4.50
N TYR A 44 -3.52 -13.10 3.81
CA TYR A 44 -4.54 -12.06 3.94
C TYR A 44 -5.32 -11.91 2.65
N ALA A 45 -6.50 -11.33 2.78
CA ALA A 45 -7.34 -10.93 1.67
C ALA A 45 -7.76 -9.47 1.81
N ILE A 46 -7.79 -8.75 0.69
CA ILE A 46 -8.31 -7.38 0.60
C ILE A 46 -9.70 -7.47 -0.03
N CYS A 47 -10.73 -7.20 0.77
CA CYS A 47 -12.13 -7.36 0.44
C CYS A 47 -12.77 -6.01 0.14
N ARG A 48 -13.73 -5.99 -0.79
CA ARG A 48 -14.55 -4.81 -1.06
C ARG A 48 -16.01 -5.10 -0.78
N LEU A 49 -16.60 -4.27 0.09
CA LEU A 49 -18.02 -4.29 0.44
C LEU A 49 -18.67 -2.93 0.13
N PRO A 50 -20.01 -2.86 0.01
CA PRO A 50 -20.73 -1.58 -0.06
C PRO A 50 -20.42 -0.63 1.12
N ALA A 51 -20.45 0.68 0.85
CA ALA A 51 -20.13 1.73 1.82
C ALA A 51 -21.01 1.74 3.08
N GLU A 52 -22.23 1.18 3.01
CA GLU A 52 -23.18 1.13 4.13
C GLU A 52 -23.18 -0.22 4.85
N THR A 53 -22.36 -1.18 4.41
CA THR A 53 -22.35 -2.50 5.02
C THR A 53 -21.84 -2.41 6.46
N PRO A 54 -22.59 -2.89 7.48
CA PRO A 54 -22.10 -2.98 8.85
C PRO A 54 -20.82 -3.81 8.92
N THR A 55 -20.01 -3.60 9.95
CA THR A 55 -18.80 -4.40 10.16
C THR A 55 -19.17 -5.89 10.23
N PRO A 56 -18.69 -6.74 9.29
CA PRO A 56 -18.98 -8.16 9.31
C PRO A 56 -18.34 -8.86 10.51
N VAL A 57 -18.99 -9.89 11.06
CA VAL A 57 -18.47 -10.65 12.22
C VAL A 57 -17.11 -11.28 11.92
N TRP A 58 -16.88 -11.76 10.69
CA TRP A 58 -15.59 -12.32 10.28
C TRP A 58 -14.45 -11.30 10.22
N ALA A 59 -14.77 -9.99 10.17
CA ALA A 59 -13.80 -8.90 10.23
C ALA A 59 -13.51 -8.43 11.66
N ASP A 60 -14.21 -8.96 12.66
CA ASP A 60 -13.99 -8.66 14.08
C ASP A 60 -13.19 -9.80 14.74
N THR A 61 -12.03 -10.10 14.15
CA THR A 61 -11.15 -11.19 14.63
C THR A 61 -10.09 -10.62 15.58
N ALA A 62 -10.23 -10.88 16.88
CA ALA A 62 -9.20 -10.53 17.86
C ALA A 62 -7.90 -11.32 17.62
N GLY A 63 -6.75 -10.64 17.79
CA GLY A 63 -5.42 -11.28 17.77
C GLY A 63 -4.79 -11.45 16.39
N ALA A 64 -5.52 -11.18 15.30
CA ALA A 64 -4.97 -11.14 13.95
C ALA A 64 -5.01 -9.70 13.38
N PHE A 65 -4.11 -9.40 12.43
CA PHE A 65 -4.15 -8.11 11.76
C PHE A 65 -5.44 -8.00 10.93
N THR A 66 -6.27 -7.01 11.28
CA THR A 66 -7.45 -6.65 10.52
C THR A 66 -7.52 -5.14 10.36
N SER A 67 -7.83 -4.67 9.16
CA SER A 67 -8.02 -3.24 8.87
C SER A 67 -9.36 -3.05 8.18
N LEU A 68 -10.21 -2.20 8.75
CA LEU A 68 -11.47 -1.78 8.13
C LEU A 68 -11.36 -0.29 7.79
N THR A 69 -11.46 0.03 6.51
CA THR A 69 -11.43 1.40 6.01
C THR A 69 -12.71 1.69 5.26
N ARG A 70 -13.44 2.72 5.69
CA ARG A 70 -14.68 3.15 5.04
C ARG A 70 -14.47 4.48 4.34
N THR A 71 -14.94 4.53 3.10
CA THR A 71 -15.06 5.75 2.30
C THR A 71 -16.52 5.95 1.93
N ALA A 72 -16.84 7.05 1.25
CA ALA A 72 -18.20 7.25 0.72
C ALA A 72 -18.58 6.20 -0.35
N ASP A 73 -17.59 5.57 -1.00
CA ASP A 73 -17.81 4.67 -2.13
C ASP A 73 -17.79 3.19 -1.75
N GLU A 74 -17.09 2.82 -0.68
CA GLU A 74 -16.91 1.44 -0.27
C GLU A 74 -16.45 1.25 1.18
N CYS A 75 -16.57 0.02 1.66
CA CYS A 75 -15.89 -0.50 2.83
C CYS A 75 -14.82 -1.51 2.38
N SER A 76 -13.54 -1.17 2.57
CA SER A 76 -12.41 -2.05 2.30
C SER A 76 -11.99 -2.74 3.59
N ILE A 77 -11.87 -4.07 3.55
CA ILE A 77 -11.47 -4.88 4.71
C ILE A 77 -10.25 -5.73 4.34
N ILE A 78 -9.18 -5.58 5.11
CA ILE A 78 -8.03 -6.48 5.08
C ILE A 78 -8.17 -7.42 6.29
N ALA A 79 -8.24 -8.72 6.06
CA ALA A 79 -8.41 -9.73 7.11
C ALA A 79 -7.68 -11.04 6.74
N PRO A 80 -7.43 -11.96 7.70
CA PRO A 80 -6.94 -13.30 7.40
C PRO A 80 -7.82 -13.99 6.35
N ALA A 81 -7.20 -14.53 5.31
CA ALA A 81 -7.90 -15.09 4.16
C ALA A 81 -8.85 -16.24 4.54
N GLU A 82 -8.49 -17.01 5.57
CA GLU A 82 -9.28 -18.12 6.11
C GLU A 82 -10.61 -17.68 6.76
N HIS A 83 -10.70 -16.45 7.25
CA HIS A 83 -11.93 -15.91 7.84
C HIS A 83 -12.87 -15.32 6.80
N VAL A 84 -12.36 -14.97 5.61
CA VAL A 84 -13.15 -14.31 4.57
C VAL A 84 -14.03 -15.34 3.83
N PRO A 85 -15.36 -15.18 3.82
CA PRO A 85 -16.27 -16.07 3.08
C PRO A 85 -15.92 -16.19 1.59
N ALA A 86 -16.14 -17.38 1.02
CA ALA A 86 -15.73 -17.68 -0.36
C ALA A 86 -16.43 -16.80 -1.43
N ASP A 87 -17.65 -16.34 -1.15
CA ASP A 87 -18.48 -15.49 -1.99
C ASP A 87 -18.18 -13.99 -1.85
N THR A 88 -17.33 -13.61 -0.89
CA THR A 88 -16.91 -12.21 -0.72
C THR A 88 -15.99 -11.78 -1.84
N ARG A 89 -16.28 -10.64 -2.49
CA ARG A 89 -15.40 -10.02 -3.48
C ARG A 89 -14.08 -9.62 -2.82
N ALA A 90 -13.02 -10.38 -3.07
CA ALA A 90 -11.73 -10.19 -2.43
C ALA A 90 -10.55 -10.55 -3.33
N GLU A 91 -9.46 -9.81 -3.18
CA GLU A 91 -8.14 -10.20 -3.67
C GLU A 91 -7.41 -10.99 -2.57
N ARG A 92 -7.14 -12.27 -2.83
CA ARG A 92 -6.53 -13.21 -1.87
C ARG A 92 -5.04 -13.42 -2.14
N GLY A 93 -4.35 -14.20 -1.29
CA GLY A 93 -2.94 -14.55 -1.47
C GLY A 93 -2.00 -13.40 -1.16
N TRP A 94 -2.34 -12.57 -0.18
CA TRP A 94 -1.48 -11.50 0.29
C TRP A 94 -0.64 -11.98 1.48
N ALA A 95 0.64 -11.63 1.46
CA ALA A 95 1.52 -11.69 2.61
C ALA A 95 1.60 -10.30 3.25
N ALA A 96 1.89 -10.24 4.54
CA ALA A 96 2.08 -8.98 5.24
C ALA A 96 3.35 -9.00 6.08
N VAL A 97 4.01 -7.84 6.17
CA VAL A 97 5.11 -7.57 7.09
C VAL A 97 4.80 -6.32 7.89
N ARG A 98 5.22 -6.28 9.15
CA ARG A 98 5.15 -5.07 10.00
C ARG A 98 6.53 -4.55 10.31
N VAL A 99 6.65 -3.25 10.58
CA VAL A 99 7.86 -2.71 11.20
C VAL A 99 7.88 -3.05 12.69
N VAL A 100 9.00 -3.56 13.16
CA VAL A 100 9.22 -3.96 14.56
C VAL A 100 9.48 -2.71 15.41
N GLY A 101 8.80 -2.65 16.56
CA GLY A 101 8.87 -1.53 17.49
C GLY A 101 7.91 -0.39 17.11
N PRO A 102 7.61 0.51 18.07
CA PRO A 102 6.81 1.68 17.76
C PRO A 102 7.62 2.65 16.90
N LEU A 103 7.06 3.06 15.77
CA LEU A 103 7.57 4.16 14.98
C LEU A 103 7.25 5.45 15.74
N SER A 104 8.29 6.21 16.10
CA SER A 104 8.08 7.57 16.59
C SER A 104 7.36 8.39 15.51
N PHE A 105 6.35 9.17 15.89
CA PHE A 105 5.65 10.07 14.97
C PHE A 105 6.57 11.12 14.32
N ASP A 106 7.72 11.41 14.92
CA ASP A 106 8.74 12.32 14.37
C ASP A 106 9.61 11.64 13.30
N MET A 107 9.46 10.33 13.10
CA MET A 107 10.25 9.59 12.13
C MET A 107 9.73 9.80 10.71
N VAL A 108 10.51 10.52 9.91
CA VAL A 108 10.17 10.82 8.53
C VAL A 108 10.78 9.79 7.58
N GLY A 109 10.00 9.39 6.57
CA GLY A 109 10.51 8.69 5.40
C GLY A 109 10.51 7.17 5.46
N VAL A 110 9.99 6.54 6.52
CA VAL A 110 9.84 5.06 6.59
C VAL A 110 9.07 4.53 5.39
N LEU A 111 7.85 5.02 5.17
CA LEU A 111 7.01 4.64 4.04
C LEU A 111 7.71 4.92 2.70
N ALA A 112 8.37 6.07 2.55
CA ALA A 112 9.07 6.43 1.32
C ALA A 112 10.25 5.48 1.00
N ARG A 113 11.02 5.08 2.02
CA ARG A 113 12.13 4.14 1.89
C ARG A 113 11.65 2.75 1.48
N VAL A 114 10.63 2.24 2.17
CA VAL A 114 10.05 0.92 1.89
C VAL A 114 9.37 0.89 0.53
N SER A 115 8.44 1.81 0.28
CA SER A 115 7.70 1.87 -0.99
C SER A 115 8.62 2.15 -2.18
N GLY A 116 9.64 3.01 -2.01
CA GLY A 116 10.63 3.28 -3.05
C GLY A 116 11.46 2.05 -3.43
N ALA A 117 11.94 1.30 -2.44
CA ALA A 117 12.68 0.05 -2.66
C ALA A 117 11.82 -1.01 -3.37
N LEU A 118 10.56 -1.17 -2.94
CA LEU A 118 9.62 -2.12 -3.56
C LEU A 118 9.22 -1.70 -4.97
N ALA A 119 8.99 -0.41 -5.20
CA ALA A 119 8.68 0.12 -6.53
C ALA A 119 9.84 -0.08 -7.51
N ALA A 120 11.09 0.14 -7.07
CA ALA A 120 12.28 -0.11 -7.89
C ALA A 120 12.42 -1.59 -8.29
N ALA A 121 11.90 -2.51 -7.47
CA ALA A 121 11.86 -3.95 -7.75
C ALA A 121 10.58 -4.39 -8.49
N GLY A 122 9.66 -3.48 -8.81
CA GLY A 122 8.38 -3.81 -9.46
C GLY A 122 7.48 -4.68 -8.59
N VAL A 123 7.46 -4.46 -7.28
CA VAL A 123 6.57 -5.14 -6.34
C VAL A 123 5.36 -4.25 -6.04
N PRO A 124 4.13 -4.68 -6.38
CA PRO A 124 2.91 -3.99 -5.96
C PRO A 124 2.78 -3.99 -4.43
N LEU A 125 2.41 -2.85 -3.86
CA LEU A 125 2.35 -2.62 -2.42
C LEU A 125 0.97 -2.08 -2.01
N CYS A 126 0.43 -2.61 -0.91
CA CYS A 126 -0.61 -1.99 -0.11
C CYS A 126 -0.02 -1.66 1.26
N ALA A 127 -0.12 -0.40 1.71
CA ALA A 127 0.43 0.03 2.99
C ALA A 127 -0.69 0.49 3.93
N VAL A 128 -0.61 0.07 5.18
CA VAL A 128 -1.56 0.41 6.24
C VAL A 128 -0.78 0.90 7.44
N SER A 129 -0.96 2.18 7.77
CA SER A 129 -0.43 2.75 9.00
C SER A 129 -1.37 2.47 10.17
N THR A 130 -0.81 2.16 11.32
CA THR A 130 -1.50 2.04 12.60
C THR A 130 -1.03 3.15 13.53
N TYR A 131 -1.45 3.11 14.79
CA TYR A 131 -0.94 4.04 15.80
C TYR A 131 0.56 3.83 16.07
N ASP A 132 0.99 2.57 16.20
CA ASP A 132 2.36 2.24 16.58
C ASP A 132 3.28 1.95 15.40
N THR A 133 2.77 1.41 14.29
CA THR A 133 3.61 0.89 13.21
C THR A 133 2.94 0.90 11.84
N ASP A 134 3.74 0.71 10.80
CA ASP A 134 3.26 0.50 9.44
C ASP A 134 3.27 -1.01 9.10
N ILE A 135 2.24 -1.43 8.38
CA ILE A 135 2.08 -2.78 7.85
C ILE A 135 2.09 -2.69 6.32
N PHE A 136 2.92 -3.51 5.69
CA PHE A 136 3.10 -3.58 4.25
C PHE A 136 2.61 -4.93 3.74
N LEU A 137 1.69 -4.90 2.78
CA LEU A 137 1.14 -6.07 2.13
C LEU A 137 1.55 -6.13 0.66
N PHE A 138 1.81 -7.34 0.19
CA PHE A 138 2.11 -7.67 -1.20
C PHE A 138 1.61 -9.08 -1.52
N LYS A 139 1.44 -9.41 -2.80
CA LYS A 139 1.10 -10.79 -3.20
C LYS A 139 2.19 -11.75 -2.73
N ALA A 140 1.81 -12.90 -2.18
CA ALA A 140 2.72 -13.88 -1.58
C ALA A 140 3.83 -14.33 -2.53
N ASP A 141 3.54 -14.40 -3.83
CA ASP A 141 4.49 -14.76 -4.89
C ASP A 141 5.69 -13.79 -5.00
N TYR A 142 5.59 -12.57 -4.47
CA TYR A 142 6.69 -11.60 -4.43
C TYR A 142 7.58 -11.75 -3.19
N ALA A 143 7.32 -12.67 -2.26
CA ALA A 143 8.01 -12.70 -0.96
C ALA A 143 9.54 -12.75 -1.08
N SER A 144 10.10 -13.56 -1.98
CA SER A 144 11.54 -13.61 -2.21
C SER A 144 12.08 -12.29 -2.77
N ARG A 145 11.36 -11.68 -3.71
CA ARG A 145 11.72 -10.38 -4.30
C ARG A 145 11.66 -9.26 -3.27
N VAL A 146 10.68 -9.29 -2.36
CA VAL A 146 10.56 -8.32 -1.26
C VAL A 146 11.77 -8.38 -0.35
N VAL A 147 12.17 -9.58 0.08
CA VAL A 147 13.36 -9.77 0.92
C VAL A 147 14.60 -9.20 0.24
N SER A 148 14.80 -9.49 -1.05
CA SER A 148 15.93 -8.93 -1.81
C SER A 148 15.85 -7.41 -1.96
N ALA A 149 14.67 -6.87 -2.28
CA ALA A 149 14.47 -5.43 -2.51
C ALA A 149 14.69 -4.61 -1.23
N LEU A 150 14.26 -5.14 -0.09
CA LEU A 150 14.36 -4.44 1.19
C LEU A 150 15.73 -4.59 1.87
N ALA A 151 16.61 -5.47 1.38
CA ALA A 151 17.89 -5.78 2.04
C ALA A 151 18.75 -4.54 2.37
N ALA A 152 18.69 -3.49 1.54
CA ALA A 152 19.43 -2.24 1.76
C ALA A 152 18.81 -1.31 2.82
N VAL A 153 17.50 -1.44 3.10
CA VAL A 153 16.76 -0.51 3.99
C VAL A 153 16.22 -1.18 5.24
N ALA A 154 16.10 -2.51 5.26
CA ALA A 154 15.52 -3.27 6.34
C ALA A 154 16.12 -4.67 6.50
N SER A 155 16.03 -5.19 7.73
CA SER A 155 16.23 -6.59 8.06
C SER A 155 14.89 -7.32 7.95
N LEU A 156 14.78 -8.28 7.03
CA LEU A 156 13.62 -9.15 6.89
C LEU A 156 14.14 -10.56 6.55
N PRO A 157 13.95 -11.57 7.40
CA PRO A 157 14.35 -12.93 7.07
C PRO A 157 13.48 -13.49 5.90
N PRO A 158 13.95 -14.52 5.18
CA PRO A 158 13.11 -15.25 4.24
C PRO A 158 11.81 -15.72 4.91
N ARG A 159 10.69 -15.66 4.17
CA ARG A 159 9.41 -16.16 4.67
C ARG A 159 9.51 -17.67 4.90
N SER A 160 9.26 -18.13 6.12
CA SER A 160 9.23 -19.56 6.45
C SER A 160 7.89 -20.18 6.05
N SER A 161 7.89 -21.49 5.74
CA SER A 161 6.65 -22.24 5.46
C SER A 161 5.68 -22.27 6.64
N SER A 162 6.16 -22.05 7.87
CA SER A 162 5.34 -21.98 9.09
C SER A 162 4.59 -20.66 9.26
N ALA A 163 4.88 -19.65 8.42
CA ALA A 163 4.21 -18.36 8.38
C ALA A 163 3.20 -18.25 7.20
N ILE A 164 2.84 -19.39 6.61
CA ILE A 164 1.83 -19.56 5.55
C ILE A 164 0.55 -20.08 6.18
#